data_AF-A0AAD3NYA1-F1
#
_entry.id   AF-A0AAD3NYA1-F1
#
_cell.length_a   1.000
_cell.length_b   1.000
_cell.length_c   1.000
_cell.angle_alpha   90.00
_cell.angle_beta   90.00
_cell.angle_gamma   90.00
#
_symmetry.space_group_name_H-M   'P 1'
#
loop_
_entity.id
_entity.type
_entity.pdbx_description
1 polymer ?
#
loop_
_entity_poly.entity_id
_entity_poly.type
_entity_poly.pdbx_seq_one_letter_code
_entity_poly.pdbx_strand_id
1 'polypeptide(L)' 'MIHAVFSKPDQGYATIALSDHQSVQGPVLREYHDGRVVIDTGNGHMTGLPLNRPPRSPVWMPILGLAF' A
#
# COMPACT_ATOMS: atom_id res chain seq x y z
N MET A 1 4.16 -15.21 26.52
CA MET A 1 3.12 -14.33 25.96
C MET A 1 3.84 -13.22 25.21
N ILE A 2 3.82 -13.26 23.87
CA ILE A 2 4.55 -12.29 23.04
C ILE A 2 3.61 -11.11 22.80
N HIS A 3 3.99 -9.91 23.26
CA HIS A 3 3.25 -8.67 22.98
C HIS A 3 3.75 -8.12 21.64
N ALA A 4 3.02 -8.37 20.55
CA ALA A 4 3.25 -7.67 19.30
C ALA A 4 2.75 -6.23 19.45
N VAL A 5 3.68 -5.28 19.47
CA VAL A 5 3.37 -3.85 19.54
C VAL A 5 2.99 -3.39 18.13
N PHE A 6 1.70 -3.46 17.78
CA PHE A 6 1.17 -2.85 16.56
C PHE A 6 1.17 -1.33 16.72
N SER A 7 2.24 -0.68 16.26
CA SER A 7 2.34 0.78 16.29
C SER A 7 1.46 1.40 15.21
N LYS A 8 0.32 1.95 15.64
CA LYS A 8 -0.55 2.94 14.93
C LYS A 8 -1.45 2.40 13.79
N PRO A 9 -2.52 3.17 13.47
CA PRO A 9 -3.85 2.64 13.20
C PRO A 9 -3.83 1.79 11.93
N ASP A 10 -4.48 0.65 12.04
CA ASP A 10 -4.84 -0.30 10.99
C ASP A 10 -4.86 0.33 9.58
N GLN A 11 -3.70 0.39 8.90
CA GLN A 11 -3.62 0.82 7.50
C GLN A 11 -4.17 -0.28 6.57
N GLY A 12 -4.72 -1.34 7.16
CA GLY A 12 -5.29 -2.51 6.52
C GLY A 12 -4.22 -3.44 5.98
N TYR A 13 -4.68 -4.35 5.12
CA TYR A 13 -3.83 -5.24 4.34
C TYR A 13 -3.76 -4.74 2.90
N ALA A 14 -2.59 -4.89 2.28
CA ALA A 14 -2.41 -4.64 0.86
C ALA A 14 -1.78 -5.85 0.19
N THR A 15 -2.13 -6.03 -1.07
CA THR A 15 -1.55 -7.04 -1.95
C THR A 15 -0.74 -6.35 -3.02
N ILE A 16 0.55 -6.69 -3.15
CA ILE A 16 1.47 -6.13 -4.14
C ILE A 16 1.82 -7.22 -5.14
N ALA A 17 1.72 -6.93 -6.45
CA ALA A 17 2.24 -7.82 -7.48
C ALA A 17 3.78 -7.80 -7.49
N LEU A 18 4.38 -8.98 -7.47
CA LEU A 18 5.81 -9.19 -7.68
C LEU A 18 6.11 -9.54 -9.14
N SER A 19 5.16 -10.20 -9.81
CA SER A 19 5.21 -10.61 -11.22
C SER A 19 3.79 -10.91 -11.69
N ASP A 20 3.60 -11.26 -12.97
CA ASP A 20 2.29 -11.57 -13.56
C ASP A 20 1.52 -12.68 -12.82
N HIS A 21 2.24 -13.58 -12.15
CA HIS A 21 1.67 -14.74 -11.45
C HIS A 21 2.01 -14.78 -9.95
N GLN A 22 2.70 -13.76 -9.43
CA GLN A 22 3.14 -13.74 -8.04
C GLN A 22 2.73 -12.43 -7.39
N SER A 23 2.15 -12.55 -6.19
CA SER A 23 1.84 -11.42 -5.35
C SER A 23 2.13 -11.75 -3.91
N VAL A 24 2.29 -10.71 -3.12
CA VAL A 24 2.50 -10.81 -1.67
C VAL A 24 1.45 -9.97 -0.97
N GLN A 25 0.95 -10.46 0.15
CA GLN A 25 -0.03 -9.78 0.97
C GLN A 25 0.52 -9.60 2.38
N GLY A 26 0.26 -8.44 2.96
CA GLY A 26 0.73 -8.13 4.30
C GLY A 26 0.07 -6.90 4.90
N PRO A 27 0.20 -6.71 6.23
CA PRO A 27 -0.26 -5.49 6.89
C PRO A 27 0.56 -4.30 6.38
N VAL A 28 -0.14 -3.19 6.12
CA VAL A 28 0.48 -1.96 5.64
C VAL A 28 1.15 -1.24 6.82
N LEU A 29 2.43 -0.94 6.65
CA LEU A 29 3.26 -0.23 7.63
C LEU A 29 3.31 1.28 7.33
N ARG A 30 3.29 1.63 6.04
CA ARG A 30 3.35 3.01 5.56
C ARG A 30 2.74 3.13 4.17
N GLU A 31 2.09 4.26 3.89
CA GLU A 31 1.66 4.65 2.55
C GLU A 31 2.41 5.91 2.11
N TYR A 32 2.85 5.94 0.86
CA TYR A 32 3.48 7.08 0.22
C TYR A 32 2.45 7.95 -0.51
N HIS A 33 2.78 9.23 -0.72
CA HIS A 33 1.90 10.16 -1.43
C HIS A 33 1.66 9.80 -2.89
N ASP A 34 2.53 8.99 -3.49
CA ASP A 34 2.39 8.44 -4.85
C ASP A 34 1.51 7.19 -4.91
N GLY A 35 0.92 6.77 -3.79
CA GLY A 35 0.05 5.60 -3.69
C GLY A 35 0.78 4.27 -3.50
N ARG A 36 2.13 4.26 -3.46
CA ARG A 36 2.87 3.06 -3.05
C ARG A 36 2.66 2.79 -1.58
N VAL A 37 2.64 1.52 -1.20
CA VAL A 37 2.53 1.07 0.18
C VAL A 37 3.75 0.24 0.55
N VAL A 38 4.14 0.31 1.81
CA VAL A 38 5.09 -0.59 2.44
C VAL A 38 4.30 -1.60 3.24
N ILE A 39 4.48 -2.89 2.99
CA ILE A 39 3.87 -3.98 3.75
C ILE A 39 4.93 -4.79 4.49
N ASP A 40 4.52 -5.40 5.59
CA ASP A 40 5.28 -6.47 6.24
C ASP A 40 4.94 -7.82 5.60
N THR A 41 5.94 -8.57 5.16
CA THR A 41 5.77 -9.90 4.56
C THR A 41 6.13 -11.04 5.53
N GLY A 42 6.49 -10.72 6.78
CA GLY A 42 7.01 -11.66 7.78
C GLY A 42 8.49 -12.02 7.57
N ASN A 43 9.01 -11.89 6.35
CA ASN A 43 10.43 -12.07 6.01
C ASN A 43 11.15 -10.74 5.72
N GLY A 44 10.46 -9.62 5.90
CA GLY A 44 10.96 -8.28 5.61
C GLY A 44 9.89 -7.37 5.05
N HIS A 45 10.28 -6.13 4.70
CA HIS A 45 9.37 -5.13 4.18
C HIS A 45 9.41 -5.09 2.66
N MET A 46 8.24 -4.99 2.04
CA MET A 46 8.11 -4.82 0.59
C MET A 46 7.38 -3.53 0.26
N THR A 47 7.81 -2.87 -0.81
CA THR A 47 7.20 -1.62 -1.30
C THR A 47 6.68 -1.80 -2.70
N GLY A 48 5.48 -1.30 -2.97
CA GLY A 48 4.88 -1.40 -4.31
C GLY A 48 3.51 -0.76 -4.39
N LEU A 49 2.88 -0.85 -5.56
CA LEU A 49 1.52 -0.39 -5.75
C LEU A 49 0.53 -1.48 -5.31
N PRO A 50 -0.45 -1.15 -4.47
CA PRO A 50 -1.46 -2.11 -4.03
C PRO A 50 -2.41 -2.44 -5.19
N LEU A 51 -2.65 -3.73 -5.43
CA LEU A 51 -3.63 -4.21 -6.42
C LEU A 51 -5.08 -4.00 -5.98
N ASN A 52 -5.32 -3.99 -4.67
CA ASN A 52 -6.64 -3.95 -4.08
C ASN A 52 -7.16 -2.53 -3.83
N ARG A 53 -6.46 -1.49 -4.29
CA ARG A 53 -6.83 -0.08 -4.05
C ARG A 53 -6.70 0.71 -5.35
N PRO A 54 -7.64 1.61 -5.65
CA PRO A 54 -7.49 2.53 -6.78
C PRO A 54 -6.22 3.36 -6.60
N PRO A 55 -5.44 3.60 -7.68
CA PRO A 55 -4.26 4.46 -7.61
C PRO A 55 -4.68 5.85 -7.12
N ARG A 56 -3.95 6.40 -6.16
CA ARG A 56 -4.19 7.78 -5.72
C ARG A 56 -3.76 8.72 -6.83
N SER A 57 -4.63 9.67 -7.16
CA SER A 57 -4.26 10.77 -8.04
C SER A 57 -3.02 11.47 -7.45
N PRO A 58 -1.94 11.65 -8.23
CA PRO A 58 -0.79 12.41 -7.78
C PRO A 58 -1.25 13.80 -7.32
N VAL A 59 -0.76 14.25 -6.15
CA VAL A 59 -1.10 15.57 -5.59
C VAL A 59 -0.73 16.73 -6.54
N TRP A 60 0.19 16.49 -7.46
CA TRP A 60 0.63 17.46 -8.48
C TRP A 60 -0.17 17.41 -9.79
N MET A 61 -1.10 16.45 -9.97
CA MET A 61 -1.96 16.48 -11.15
C MET A 61 -2.79 17.75 -11.11
N PRO A 62 -2.70 18.61 -12.15
CA PRO A 62 -3.63 19.73 -12.26
C PRO A 62 -5.03 19.16 -12.34
N ILE A 63 -5.99 19.77 -11.63
CA ILE A 63 -7.40 19.45 -11.73
C ILE A 63 -7.88 19.91 -13.12
N LEU A 64 -7.56 19.13 -14.15
CA LEU A 64 -8.05 19.31 -15.51
C LEU A 64 -9.39 18.56 -15.60
N GLY A 65 -10.45 19.24 -15.16
CA GLY A 65 -11.82 18.94 -15.58
C GLY A 65 -12.51 17.77 -14.88
N LEU A 66 -13.01 18.00 -13.66
CA LEU A 66 -14.20 17.32 -13.16
C LEU A 66 -15.43 18.18 -13.51
N ALA A 67 -15.67 18.28 -14.81
CA ALA A 67 -16.94 18.62 -15.47
C ALA A 67 -16.91 17.69 -16.69
N PHE A 68 -17.74 16.66 -16.83
CA PHE A 68 -19.19 16.58 -16.75
C PHE A 68 -19.63 15.20 -16.28
#